data_AF-A0A7K0VFI3-F1
#
_entry.id   AF-A0A7K0VFI3-F1
#
_cell.length_a   1.000
_cell.length_b   1.000
_cell.length_c   1.000
_cell.angle_alpha   90.00
_cell.angle_beta   90.00
_cell.angle_gamma   90.00
#
_symmetry.space_group_name_H-M   'P 1'
#
loop_
_entity.id
_entity.type
_entity.pdbx_description
1 polymer ?
#
loop_
_entity_poly.entity_id
_entity_poly.type
_entity_poly.pdbx_seq_one_letter_code
_entity_poly.pdbx_strand_id
1 'polypeptide(L)'
;MVSESAGLLHQVRVGVGILLVVPVAFYPSLILGVATFALETTFIFSALLCVAIAVDHDWTSGPMSRKRLLWFGAAMGYSIVIRPFSLPIMLGLGIAVLCAGRGWRSALRHLGWASIAVVVVLTPLTVRNEVVFGKFIPISTNLGDGMCMSRFIGSRGDFAWASHQWCADPSLPEEIRNPANTKAAIHFVLDHPGEELRQIPLRFQLMMRQDHTVLVEVSENGTRLRLSARQRRALEITTDAYYHLSWILALPGLALLLAGWRRNRRTGPRRAIIAITLLGLQVIPITSWGNPRFHRPMLPFIAIVAAASIAWVLDRRWPQPAEAIVAEHALLSDQSATSDL
;
A
#
# COMPACT_ATOMS: atom_id res chain seq x y z
N MET A 1 -26.18 -35.27 1.50
CA MET A 1 -26.10 -34.17 2.49
C MET A 1 -24.66 -33.66 2.74
N VAL A 2 -23.60 -34.48 2.78
CA VAL A 2 -22.20 -34.00 2.91
C VAL A 2 -21.75 -33.05 1.77
N SER A 3 -22.36 -33.16 0.58
CA SER A 3 -22.09 -32.27 -0.56
C SER A 3 -22.64 -30.84 -0.40
N GLU A 4 -23.69 -30.62 0.42
CA GLU A 4 -24.29 -29.30 0.60
C GLU A 4 -23.55 -28.46 1.64
N SER A 5 -23.04 -29.10 2.69
CA SER A 5 -22.26 -28.46 3.76
C SER A 5 -20.92 -27.90 3.26
N ALA A 6 -20.27 -28.61 2.32
CA ALA A 6 -19.07 -28.13 1.63
C ALA A 6 -19.36 -26.93 0.71
N GLY A 7 -20.55 -26.90 0.10
CA GLY A 7 -21.04 -25.79 -0.70
C GLY A 7 -21.27 -24.52 0.13
N LEU A 8 -21.86 -24.67 1.32
CA LEU A 8 -22.13 -23.55 2.23
C LEU A 8 -20.85 -22.90 2.77
N LEU A 9 -19.88 -23.69 3.20
CA LEU A 9 -18.57 -23.20 3.66
C LEU A 9 -17.76 -22.52 2.54
N HIS A 10 -17.91 -23.00 1.31
CA HIS A 10 -17.32 -22.35 0.14
C HIS A 10 -18.01 -21.01 -0.17
N GLN A 11 -19.36 -20.95 -0.12
CA GLN A 11 -20.14 -19.73 -0.33
C GLN A 11 -19.85 -18.65 0.72
N VAL A 12 -19.71 -19.00 2.00
CA VAL A 12 -19.36 -18.05 3.08
C VAL A 12 -17.96 -17.45 2.86
N ARG A 13 -16.97 -18.26 2.48
CA ARG A 13 -15.62 -17.78 2.15
C ARG A 13 -15.60 -16.88 0.91
N VAL A 14 -16.44 -17.18 -0.08
CA VAL A 14 -16.63 -16.35 -1.27
C VAL A 14 -17.32 -15.03 -0.92
N GLY A 15 -18.30 -15.03 -0.01
CA GLY A 15 -18.97 -13.83 0.50
C GLY A 15 -18.02 -12.84 1.18
N VAL A 16 -17.11 -13.33 2.03
CA VAL A 16 -16.06 -12.50 2.66
C VAL A 16 -15.06 -11.99 1.62
N GLY A 17 -14.72 -12.78 0.60
CA GLY A 17 -13.89 -12.36 -0.53
C GLY A 17 -14.52 -11.22 -1.35
N ILE A 18 -15.82 -11.30 -1.63
CA ILE A 18 -16.57 -10.26 -2.35
C ILE A 18 -16.66 -8.96 -1.51
N LEU A 19 -16.87 -9.08 -0.20
CA LEU A 19 -16.86 -7.94 0.74
C LEU A 19 -15.51 -7.21 0.80
N LEU A 20 -14.41 -7.86 0.44
CA LEU A 20 -13.08 -7.24 0.33
C LEU A 20 -12.85 -6.55 -1.04
N VAL A 21 -13.47 -7.06 -2.12
CA VAL A 21 -13.26 -6.57 -3.49
C VAL A 21 -14.14 -5.36 -3.81
N VAL A 22 -15.38 -5.35 -3.33
CA VAL A 22 -16.34 -4.26 -3.59
C VAL A 22 -15.80 -2.88 -3.14
N PRO A 23 -15.22 -2.74 -1.93
CA PRO A 23 -14.72 -1.42 -1.51
C PRO A 23 -13.57 -0.88 -2.38
N VAL A 24 -12.73 -1.76 -2.93
CA VAL A 24 -11.63 -1.34 -3.83
C VAL A 24 -12.17 -1.05 -5.24
N ALA A 25 -13.04 -1.91 -5.75
CA ALA A 25 -13.55 -1.81 -7.12
C ALA A 25 -14.43 -0.57 -7.35
N PHE A 26 -15.11 -0.10 -6.31
CA PHE A 26 -15.97 1.09 -6.35
C PHE A 26 -15.34 2.35 -5.75
N TYR A 27 -14.02 2.33 -5.47
CA TYR A 27 -13.33 3.48 -4.92
C TYR A 27 -13.28 4.62 -5.96
N PRO A 28 -13.97 5.76 -5.76
CA PRO A 28 -14.18 6.73 -6.84
C PRO A 28 -12.87 7.28 -7.42
N SER A 29 -11.90 7.59 -6.56
CA SER A 29 -10.62 8.14 -6.99
C SER A 29 -9.75 7.16 -7.76
N LEU A 30 -9.82 5.85 -7.44
CA LEU A 30 -9.13 4.82 -8.19
C LEU A 30 -9.72 4.68 -9.59
N ILE A 31 -11.05 4.71 -9.71
CA ILE A 31 -11.75 4.65 -11.01
C ILE A 31 -11.38 5.88 -11.86
N LEU A 32 -11.53 7.08 -11.29
CA LEU A 32 -11.22 8.33 -11.98
C LEU A 32 -9.74 8.42 -12.37
N GLY A 33 -8.84 7.91 -11.52
CA GLY A 33 -7.41 7.88 -11.77
C GLY A 33 -7.01 7.09 -13.02
N VAL A 34 -7.80 6.08 -13.43
CA VAL A 34 -7.55 5.32 -14.67
C VAL A 34 -7.63 6.19 -15.91
N ALA A 35 -8.44 7.26 -15.89
CA ALA A 35 -8.55 8.19 -17.01
C ALA A 35 -7.38 9.19 -17.09
N THR A 36 -6.44 9.16 -16.15
CA THR A 36 -5.28 10.06 -16.12
C THR A 36 -4.03 9.37 -16.64
N PHE A 37 -3.07 10.15 -17.17
CA PHE A 37 -1.71 9.67 -17.45
C PHE A 37 -0.83 9.59 -16.20
N ALA A 38 -1.44 9.57 -15.01
CA ALA A 38 -0.72 9.58 -13.76
C ALA A 38 -0.10 8.20 -13.47
N LEU A 39 1.13 8.19 -12.97
CA LEU A 39 1.87 6.95 -12.67
C LEU A 39 1.27 6.12 -11.52
N GLU A 40 0.36 6.72 -10.74
CA GLU A 40 -0.30 6.12 -9.58
C GLU A 40 -0.96 4.78 -9.88
N THR A 41 -1.69 4.67 -10.98
CA THR A 41 -2.45 3.46 -11.32
C THR A 41 -1.50 2.29 -11.63
N THR A 42 -0.46 2.56 -12.42
CA THR A 42 0.58 1.58 -12.74
C THR A 42 1.36 1.20 -11.48
N PHE A 43 1.68 2.18 -10.62
CA PHE A 43 2.33 1.94 -9.34
C PHE A 43 1.47 1.05 -8.43
N ILE A 44 0.19 1.39 -8.25
CA ILE A 44 -0.78 0.63 -7.45
C ILE A 44 -0.85 -0.81 -7.93
N PHE A 45 -1.02 -1.01 -9.25
CA PHE A 45 -1.08 -2.34 -9.83
C PHE A 45 0.18 -3.15 -9.52
N SER A 46 1.36 -2.58 -9.78
CA SER A 46 2.64 -3.26 -9.53
C SER A 46 2.87 -3.56 -8.03
N ALA A 47 2.50 -2.64 -7.14
CA ALA A 47 2.61 -2.83 -5.69
C ALA A 47 1.66 -3.93 -5.19
N LEU A 48 0.42 -3.94 -5.68
CA LEU A 48 -0.56 -5.01 -5.38
C LEU A 48 -0.09 -6.35 -5.92
N LEU A 49 0.53 -6.40 -7.11
CA LEU A 49 1.12 -7.63 -7.65
C LEU A 49 2.23 -8.18 -6.73
N CYS A 50 3.10 -7.31 -6.21
CA CYS A 50 4.12 -7.72 -5.23
C CYS A 50 3.48 -8.33 -3.98
N VAL A 51 2.48 -7.65 -3.42
CA VAL A 51 1.77 -8.11 -2.22
C VAL A 51 1.02 -9.41 -2.49
N ALA A 52 0.35 -9.54 -3.64
CA ALA A 52 -0.36 -10.75 -4.04
C ALA A 52 0.59 -11.95 -4.14
N ILE A 53 1.74 -11.80 -4.80
CA ILE A 53 2.76 -12.86 -4.89
C ILE A 53 3.24 -13.29 -3.49
N ALA A 54 3.40 -12.37 -2.54
CA ALA A 54 3.88 -12.72 -1.21
C ALA A 54 2.77 -13.30 -0.30
N VAL A 55 1.55 -12.76 -0.38
CA VAL A 55 0.42 -13.15 0.47
C VAL A 55 -0.16 -14.50 0.06
N ASP A 56 -0.21 -14.81 -1.23
CA ASP A 56 -0.72 -16.09 -1.75
C ASP A 56 0.17 -17.29 -1.38
N HIS A 57 1.41 -17.06 -0.91
CA HIS A 57 2.25 -18.15 -0.42
C HIS A 57 1.62 -18.85 0.79
N ASP A 58 1.71 -20.18 0.84
CA ASP A 58 1.35 -20.93 2.04
C ASP A 58 2.56 -20.96 2.99
N TRP A 59 2.52 -20.06 3.95
CA TRP A 59 3.58 -19.88 4.94
C TRP A 59 3.74 -21.07 5.90
N THR A 60 2.79 -22.02 5.93
CA THR A 60 2.90 -23.25 6.71
C THR A 60 3.74 -24.31 5.98
N SER A 61 3.62 -24.40 4.66
CA SER A 61 4.26 -25.42 3.82
C SER A 61 5.80 -25.33 3.75
N GLY A 62 6.39 -24.16 3.94
CA GLY A 62 7.81 -23.99 3.64
C GLY A 62 8.24 -22.55 3.39
N PRO A 63 9.56 -22.33 3.16
CA PRO A 63 10.03 -21.08 2.58
C PRO A 63 9.46 -20.89 1.17
N MET A 64 9.42 -19.64 0.70
CA MET A 64 9.06 -19.38 -0.70
C MET A 64 10.09 -20.00 -1.63
N SER A 65 9.62 -20.54 -2.77
CA SER A 65 10.52 -21.05 -3.80
C SER A 65 11.35 -19.92 -4.42
N ARG A 66 12.55 -20.24 -4.92
CA ARG A 66 13.42 -19.26 -5.59
C ARG A 66 12.71 -18.59 -6.78
N LYS A 67 11.97 -19.36 -7.59
CA LYS A 67 11.17 -18.84 -8.70
C LYS A 67 10.16 -17.80 -8.24
N ARG A 68 9.44 -18.04 -7.13
CA ARG A 68 8.47 -17.10 -6.58
C ARG A 68 9.13 -15.82 -6.05
N LEU A 69 10.30 -15.95 -5.41
CA LEU A 69 11.09 -14.81 -4.94
C LEU A 69 11.62 -13.95 -6.09
N LEU A 70 12.03 -14.58 -7.20
CA LEU A 70 12.44 -13.87 -8.41
C LEU A 70 11.26 -13.13 -9.06
N TRP A 71 10.07 -13.74 -9.15
CA TRP A 71 8.86 -13.06 -9.62
C TRP A 71 8.45 -11.89 -8.73
N PHE A 72 8.50 -12.09 -7.40
CA PHE A 72 8.28 -11.01 -6.44
C PHE A 72 9.29 -9.87 -6.67
N GLY A 73 10.58 -10.19 -6.78
CA GLY A 73 11.64 -9.20 -7.02
C GLY A 73 11.51 -8.48 -8.36
N ALA A 74 11.06 -9.17 -9.42
CA ALA A 74 10.82 -8.53 -10.72
C ALA A 74 9.65 -7.55 -10.66
N ALA A 75 8.53 -7.95 -10.05
CA ALA A 75 7.38 -7.06 -9.82
C ALA A 75 7.78 -5.85 -8.95
N MET A 76 8.62 -6.09 -7.94
CA MET A 76 9.15 -5.06 -7.04
C MET A 76 10.08 -4.09 -7.79
N GLY A 77 10.98 -4.60 -8.62
CA GLY A 77 11.87 -3.79 -9.45
C GLY A 77 11.08 -2.89 -10.39
N TYR A 78 10.05 -3.42 -11.05
CA TYR A 78 9.15 -2.63 -11.88
C TYR A 78 8.40 -1.56 -11.07
N SER A 79 7.93 -1.91 -9.87
CA SER A 79 7.29 -0.95 -8.97
C SER A 79 8.23 0.19 -8.55
N ILE A 80 9.50 -0.13 -8.23
CA ILE A 80 10.55 0.83 -7.84
C ILE A 80 10.87 1.80 -8.99
N VAL A 81 10.95 1.30 -10.23
CA VAL A 81 11.15 2.14 -11.42
C VAL A 81 10.08 3.20 -11.52
N ILE A 82 8.82 2.84 -11.23
CA ILE A 82 7.71 3.79 -11.25
C ILE A 82 7.82 4.74 -10.06
N ARG A 83 7.96 4.19 -8.85
CA ARG A 83 8.20 4.95 -7.61
C ARG A 83 9.01 4.14 -6.59
N PRO A 84 10.07 4.72 -6.00
CA PRO A 84 10.87 4.04 -4.97
C PRO A 84 10.12 3.81 -3.64
N PHE A 85 8.93 4.40 -3.48
CA PHE A 85 8.11 4.24 -2.27
C PHE A 85 7.55 2.82 -2.06
N SER A 86 7.73 1.90 -3.01
CA SER A 86 7.40 0.48 -2.82
C SER A 86 8.40 -0.26 -1.93
N LEU A 87 9.61 0.28 -1.66
CA LEU A 87 10.67 -0.36 -0.86
C LEU A 87 10.19 -1.00 0.46
N PRO A 88 9.26 -0.42 1.24
CA PRO A 88 8.73 -1.05 2.44
C PRO A 88 8.11 -2.43 2.21
N ILE A 89 7.64 -2.78 1.01
CA ILE A 89 7.12 -4.11 0.68
C ILE A 89 8.22 -5.18 0.84
N MET A 90 9.48 -4.86 0.51
CA MET A 90 10.61 -5.76 0.78
C MET A 90 10.82 -5.95 2.28
N LEU A 91 10.73 -4.89 3.09
CA LEU A 91 10.78 -5.02 4.54
C LEU A 91 9.62 -5.89 5.05
N GLY A 92 8.43 -5.74 4.46
CA GLY A 92 7.27 -6.60 4.73
C GLY A 92 7.56 -8.08 4.46
N LEU A 93 8.23 -8.41 3.36
CA LEU A 93 8.69 -9.78 3.06
C LEU A 93 9.66 -10.29 4.15
N GLY A 94 10.65 -9.49 4.52
CA GLY A 94 11.62 -9.86 5.57
C GLY A 94 10.93 -10.16 6.90
N ILE A 95 10.04 -9.27 7.35
CA ILE A 95 9.27 -9.42 8.59
C ILE A 95 8.32 -10.62 8.49
N ALA A 96 7.71 -10.87 7.33
CA ALA A 96 6.86 -12.02 7.11
C ALA A 96 7.60 -13.36 7.30
N VAL A 97 8.83 -13.46 6.79
CA VAL A 97 9.69 -14.63 7.01
C VAL A 97 10.05 -14.81 8.48
N LEU A 98 10.27 -13.71 9.21
CA LEU A 98 10.50 -13.73 10.66
C LEU A 98 9.24 -14.19 11.43
N CYS A 99 8.07 -13.65 11.09
CA CYS A 99 6.78 -14.06 11.67
C CYS A 99 6.43 -15.52 11.38
N ALA A 100 6.92 -16.07 10.26
CA ALA A 100 6.82 -17.49 9.95
C ALA A 100 7.76 -18.38 10.80
N GLY A 101 8.57 -17.79 11.70
CA GLY A 101 9.47 -18.51 12.61
C GLY A 101 10.74 -19.06 11.93
N ARG A 102 11.13 -18.53 10.76
CA ARG A 102 12.25 -19.07 9.97
C ARG A 102 13.62 -18.44 10.30
N GLY A 103 13.66 -17.47 11.20
CA GLY A 103 14.88 -16.78 11.63
C GLY A 103 15.45 -15.78 10.60
N TRP A 104 16.38 -14.95 11.06
CA TRP A 104 16.94 -13.83 10.28
C TRP A 104 17.75 -14.27 9.06
N ARG A 105 18.48 -15.39 9.13
CA ARG A 105 19.24 -15.94 7.99
C ARG A 105 18.33 -16.30 6.82
N SER A 106 17.16 -16.87 7.12
CA SER A 106 16.17 -17.16 6.08
C SER A 106 15.61 -15.86 5.50
N ALA A 107 15.33 -14.85 6.32
CA ALA A 107 14.86 -13.55 5.84
C ALA A 107 15.88 -12.91 4.89
N LEU A 108 17.17 -12.87 5.25
CA LEU A 108 18.24 -12.37 4.38
C LEU A 108 18.32 -13.13 3.06
N ARG A 109 18.14 -14.46 3.07
CA ARG A 109 18.12 -15.26 1.84
C ARG A 109 16.92 -14.91 0.95
N HIS A 110 15.74 -14.69 1.51
CA HIS A 110 14.56 -14.30 0.73
C HIS A 110 14.74 -12.91 0.13
N LEU A 111 15.23 -11.97 0.93
CA LEU A 111 15.57 -10.62 0.48
C LEU A 111 16.64 -10.65 -0.61
N GLY A 112 17.71 -11.45 -0.44
CA GLY A 112 18.77 -11.58 -1.43
C GLY A 112 18.27 -12.08 -2.79
N TRP A 113 17.45 -13.13 -2.83
CA TRP A 113 16.85 -13.61 -4.08
C TRP A 113 15.92 -12.58 -4.73
N ALA A 114 15.11 -11.87 -3.94
CA ALA A 114 14.27 -10.80 -4.46
C ALA A 114 15.12 -9.64 -5.00
N SER A 115 16.16 -9.22 -4.28
CA SER A 115 17.08 -8.15 -4.66
C SER A 115 17.81 -8.44 -5.98
N ILE A 116 18.17 -9.70 -6.25
CA ILE A 116 18.78 -10.07 -7.54
C ILE A 116 17.85 -9.69 -8.70
N ALA A 117 16.57 -10.05 -8.63
CA ALA A 117 15.62 -9.70 -9.68
C ALA A 117 15.35 -8.19 -9.74
N VAL A 118 15.29 -7.49 -8.60
CA VAL A 118 15.18 -6.02 -8.55
C VAL A 118 16.36 -5.37 -9.29
N VAL A 119 17.60 -5.78 -9.00
CA VAL A 119 18.81 -5.25 -9.65
C VAL A 119 18.77 -5.50 -11.16
N VAL A 120 18.40 -6.70 -11.59
CA VAL A 120 18.27 -7.02 -13.03
C VAL A 120 17.26 -6.10 -13.73
N VAL A 121 16.11 -5.83 -13.10
CA VAL A 121 15.08 -4.92 -13.67
C VAL A 121 15.54 -3.45 -13.68
N LEU A 122 16.28 -3.01 -12.66
CA LEU A 122 16.79 -1.63 -12.58
C LEU A 122 18.01 -1.37 -13.48
N THR A 123 18.75 -2.41 -13.85
CA THR A 123 20.01 -2.29 -14.61
C THR A 123 19.84 -1.51 -15.93
N PRO A 124 18.86 -1.82 -16.81
CA PRO A 124 18.72 -1.09 -18.07
C PRO A 124 18.46 0.41 -17.90
N LEU A 125 17.63 0.77 -16.92
CA LEU A 125 17.35 2.18 -16.60
C LEU A 125 18.60 2.87 -16.04
N THR A 126 19.34 2.19 -15.17
CA THR A 126 20.58 2.71 -14.58
C THR A 126 21.63 2.98 -15.66
N VAL A 127 21.83 2.03 -16.58
CA VAL A 127 22.74 2.19 -17.71
C VAL A 127 22.30 3.34 -18.61
N ARG A 128 21.00 3.45 -18.93
CA ARG A 128 20.47 4.58 -19.71
C ARG A 128 20.74 5.91 -19.02
N ASN A 129 20.55 5.98 -17.71
CA ASN A 129 20.79 7.20 -16.95
C ASN A 129 22.28 7.56 -16.93
N GLU A 130 23.17 6.58 -16.79
CA GLU A 130 24.61 6.81 -16.84
C GLU A 130 25.06 7.33 -18.21
N VAL A 131 24.56 6.73 -19.30
CA VAL A 131 24.88 7.18 -20.66
C VAL A 131 24.36 8.60 -20.95
N VAL A 132 23.16 8.94 -20.46
CA VAL A 132 22.53 10.24 -20.75
C VAL A 132 23.04 11.37 -19.84
N PHE A 133 23.23 11.09 -18.56
CA PHE A 133 23.60 12.10 -17.56
C PHE A 133 25.08 12.08 -17.19
N GLY A 134 25.86 11.11 -17.68
CA GLY A 134 27.27 10.92 -17.32
C GLY A 134 27.50 10.57 -15.84
N LYS A 135 26.47 10.06 -15.14
CA LYS A 135 26.50 9.78 -13.71
C LYS A 135 25.69 8.54 -13.35
N PHE A 136 26.16 7.80 -12.33
CA PHE A 136 25.43 6.66 -11.80
C PHE A 136 24.15 7.10 -11.05
N ILE A 137 23.00 6.97 -11.70
CA ILE A 137 21.69 7.35 -11.16
C ILE A 137 20.74 6.14 -11.26
N PRO A 138 20.57 5.36 -10.18
CA PRO A 138 19.94 4.05 -10.27
C PRO A 138 18.42 4.07 -10.46
N ILE A 139 17.75 5.15 -10.03
CA ILE A 139 16.27 5.19 -10.03
C ILE A 139 15.75 6.53 -10.55
N SER A 140 16.02 7.63 -9.85
CA SER A 140 15.40 8.93 -10.17
C SER A 140 16.32 10.12 -9.94
N THR A 141 16.15 11.12 -10.80
CA THR A 141 16.76 12.44 -10.80
C THR A 141 15.89 13.51 -10.11
N ASN A 142 14.72 13.16 -9.57
CA ASN A 142 13.81 14.15 -8.98
C ASN A 142 13.58 14.03 -7.46
N LEU A 143 14.25 13.07 -6.80
CA LEU A 143 14.05 12.83 -5.37
C LEU A 143 14.47 14.04 -4.53
N GLY A 144 15.61 14.66 -4.86
CA GLY A 144 16.15 15.83 -4.18
C GLY A 144 15.20 17.00 -4.25
N ASP A 145 14.64 17.30 -5.41
CA ASP A 145 13.61 18.35 -5.56
C ASP A 145 12.47 18.08 -4.59
N GLY A 146 11.94 16.85 -4.58
CA GLY A 146 10.84 16.50 -3.70
C GLY A 146 11.16 16.60 -2.21
N MET A 147 12.39 16.28 -1.82
CA MET A 147 12.86 16.53 -0.46
C MET A 147 12.94 18.03 -0.17
N CYS A 148 13.29 18.86 -1.13
CA CYS A 148 13.51 20.28 -0.89
C CYS A 148 12.23 21.12 -0.85
N MET A 149 11.22 20.79 -1.67
CA MET A 149 10.03 21.61 -1.96
C MET A 149 9.26 22.17 -0.76
N SER A 150 9.26 21.52 0.40
CA SER A 150 8.57 22.03 1.60
C SER A 150 9.51 22.40 2.74
N ARG A 151 10.82 22.28 2.55
CA ARG A 151 11.85 22.46 3.58
C ARG A 151 12.41 23.88 3.56
N PHE A 152 11.63 24.80 4.10
CA PHE A 152 12.03 26.18 4.34
C PHE A 152 11.34 26.76 5.58
N ILE A 153 11.91 27.82 6.15
CA ILE A 153 11.33 28.47 7.33
C ILE A 153 9.98 29.11 6.97
N GLY A 154 8.94 28.78 7.73
CA GLY A 154 7.59 29.29 7.52
C GLY A 154 6.76 28.47 6.52
N SER A 155 7.29 27.37 6.00
CA SER A 155 6.54 26.43 5.17
C SER A 155 5.32 25.88 5.91
N ARG A 156 4.21 25.67 5.18
CA ARG A 156 3.01 25.02 5.71
C ARG A 156 3.01 23.52 5.42
N GLY A 157 4.12 22.97 4.92
CA GLY A 157 4.24 21.58 4.51
C GLY A 157 3.58 21.29 3.17
N ASP A 158 3.06 22.29 2.47
CA ASP A 158 2.50 22.19 1.13
C ASP A 158 3.60 22.21 0.06
N PHE A 159 3.17 22.10 -1.19
CA PHE A 159 4.05 22.23 -2.33
C PHE A 159 4.55 23.66 -2.45
N ALA A 160 5.88 23.85 -2.49
CA ALA A 160 6.49 25.03 -3.05
C ALA A 160 7.49 24.62 -4.12
N TRP A 161 7.69 25.48 -5.11
CA TRP A 161 8.73 25.26 -6.11
C TRP A 161 10.11 25.29 -5.46
N ALA A 162 11.04 24.46 -5.96
CA ALA A 162 12.43 24.39 -5.50
C ALA A 162 13.28 25.60 -5.93
N SER A 163 12.69 26.80 -5.93
CA SER A 163 13.29 28.09 -6.30
C SER A 163 13.45 29.01 -5.09
N HIS A 164 13.47 28.46 -3.87
CA HIS A 164 13.66 29.20 -2.63
C HIS A 164 15.09 29.04 -2.10
N GLN A 165 15.51 29.91 -1.19
CA GLN A 165 16.90 30.00 -0.67
C GLN A 165 17.42 28.74 0.05
N TRP A 166 16.56 27.73 0.26
CA TRP A 166 16.92 26.44 0.88
C TRP A 166 17.00 25.30 -0.15
N CYS A 167 16.84 25.59 -1.43
CA CYS A 167 17.09 24.67 -2.53
C CYS A 167 18.24 25.17 -3.40
N ALA A 168 18.84 24.23 -4.13
CA ALA A 168 19.74 24.50 -5.22
C ALA A 168 19.03 25.30 -6.33
N ASP A 169 19.83 26.04 -7.10
CA ASP A 169 19.35 26.87 -8.19
C ASP A 169 18.51 26.03 -9.19
N PRO A 170 17.25 26.44 -9.48
CA PRO A 170 16.37 25.71 -10.38
C PRO A 170 16.84 25.69 -11.85
N SER A 171 17.78 26.56 -12.23
CA SER A 171 18.38 26.58 -13.57
C SER A 171 19.46 25.50 -13.77
N LEU A 172 19.91 24.85 -12.69
CA LEU A 172 20.89 23.77 -12.77
C LEU A 172 20.30 22.54 -13.49
N PRO A 173 21.10 21.84 -14.30
CA PRO A 173 20.73 20.54 -14.85
C PRO A 173 20.28 19.56 -13.75
N GLU A 174 19.30 18.72 -14.05
CA GLU A 174 18.62 17.85 -13.08
C GLU A 174 19.60 16.92 -12.33
N GLU A 175 20.60 16.39 -13.03
CA GLU A 175 21.65 15.53 -12.49
C GLU A 175 22.64 16.23 -11.55
N ILE A 176 22.65 17.56 -11.53
CA ILE A 176 23.42 18.39 -10.58
C ILE A 176 22.48 18.87 -9.47
N ARG A 177 21.28 19.32 -9.85
CA ARG A 177 20.27 19.87 -8.95
C ARG A 177 19.76 18.85 -7.95
N ASN A 178 19.54 17.60 -8.37
CA ASN A 178 19.06 16.52 -7.52
C ASN A 178 19.94 16.25 -6.29
N PRO A 179 21.24 15.90 -6.42
CA PRO A 179 22.09 15.70 -5.25
C PRO A 179 22.29 16.98 -4.44
N ALA A 180 22.32 18.16 -5.07
CA ALA A 180 22.41 19.43 -4.36
C ALA A 180 21.17 19.68 -3.48
N ASN A 181 19.97 19.43 -4.00
CA ASN A 181 18.71 19.53 -3.26
C ASN A 181 18.59 18.46 -2.17
N THR A 182 19.04 17.23 -2.42
CA THR A 182 19.12 16.21 -1.35
C THR A 182 20.02 16.67 -0.22
N LYS A 183 21.20 17.22 -0.53
CA LYS A 183 22.13 17.75 0.47
C LYS A 183 21.53 18.92 1.23
N ALA A 184 20.90 19.87 0.52
CA ALA A 184 20.24 21.03 1.13
C ALA A 184 19.08 20.62 2.06
N ALA A 185 18.26 19.65 1.64
CA ALA A 185 17.19 19.10 2.47
C ALA A 185 17.72 18.42 3.74
N ILE A 186 18.83 17.66 3.65
CA ILE A 186 19.47 17.05 4.82
C ILE A 186 19.99 18.14 5.78
N HIS A 187 20.69 19.16 5.25
CA HIS A 187 21.15 20.28 6.07
C HIS A 187 19.99 20.99 6.75
N PHE A 188 18.89 21.25 6.05
CA PHE A 188 17.71 21.87 6.65
C PHE A 188 17.17 21.05 7.84
N VAL A 189 17.10 19.72 7.73
CA VAL A 189 16.65 18.85 8.82
C VAL A 189 17.59 18.91 10.02
N LEU A 190 18.90 18.98 9.78
CA LEU A 190 19.92 19.04 10.83
C LEU A 190 19.98 20.42 11.51
N ASP A 191 19.87 21.49 10.74
CA ASP A 191 20.00 22.88 11.20
C ASP A 191 18.68 23.41 11.79
N HIS A 192 17.54 22.86 11.37
CA HIS A 192 16.19 23.27 11.79
C HIS A 192 15.28 22.08 12.22
N PRO A 193 15.71 21.23 13.17
CA PRO A 193 14.97 20.01 13.53
C PRO A 193 13.58 20.29 14.09
N GLY A 194 13.41 21.37 14.86
CA GLY A 194 12.10 21.76 15.40
C GLY A 194 11.11 22.17 14.31
N GLU A 195 11.60 22.81 13.25
CA GLU A 195 10.79 23.20 12.10
C GLU A 195 10.40 21.98 11.25
N GLU A 196 11.32 21.05 11.02
CA GLU A 196 11.01 19.78 10.35
C GLU A 196 9.96 18.97 11.15
N LEU A 197 10.12 18.85 12.46
CA LEU A 197 9.15 18.17 13.34
C LEU A 197 7.76 18.83 13.29
N ARG A 198 7.70 20.16 13.18
CA ARG A 198 6.45 20.90 12.98
C ARG A 198 5.82 20.63 11.62
N GLN A 199 6.63 20.46 10.58
CA GLN A 199 6.16 20.28 9.21
C GLN A 199 5.65 18.85 8.93
N ILE A 200 6.19 17.81 9.56
CA ILE A 200 5.74 16.41 9.37
C ILE A 200 4.21 16.25 9.56
N PRO A 201 3.59 16.68 10.70
CA PRO A 201 2.15 16.54 10.87
C PRO A 201 1.36 17.41 9.89
N LEU A 202 1.88 18.57 9.47
CA LEU A 202 1.23 19.43 8.46
C LEU A 202 1.24 18.77 7.08
N ARG A 203 2.37 18.22 6.65
CA ARG A 203 2.52 17.45 5.41
C ARG A 203 1.59 16.24 5.43
N PHE A 204 1.53 15.53 6.56
CA PHE A 204 0.62 14.40 6.74
C PHE A 204 -0.84 14.86 6.66
N GLN A 205 -1.23 15.91 7.38
CA GLN A 205 -2.59 16.45 7.33
C GLN A 205 -2.97 16.86 5.89
N LEU A 206 -2.10 17.56 5.17
CA LEU A 206 -2.32 17.96 3.78
C LEU A 206 -2.45 16.76 2.85
N MET A 207 -1.57 15.76 3.01
CA MET A 207 -1.66 14.50 2.29
C MET A 207 -3.00 13.80 2.55
N MET A 208 -3.49 13.81 3.79
CA MET A 208 -4.65 13.03 4.21
C MET A 208 -5.98 13.78 4.14
N ARG A 209 -5.98 15.06 3.77
CA ARG A 209 -7.14 15.96 3.94
C ARG A 209 -8.35 15.61 3.08
N GLN A 210 -8.13 15.24 1.82
CA GLN A 210 -9.18 15.09 0.80
C GLN A 210 -8.68 14.20 -0.33
N ASP A 211 -9.57 13.54 -1.07
CA ASP A 211 -9.21 12.60 -2.15
C ASP A 211 -9.76 13.03 -3.53
N HIS A 212 -10.68 14.00 -3.57
CA HIS A 212 -11.24 14.51 -4.81
C HIS A 212 -10.26 15.21 -5.78
N THR A 213 -8.98 15.37 -5.42
CA THR A 213 -7.96 16.03 -6.27
C THR A 213 -7.79 15.38 -7.63
N VAL A 214 -8.10 14.09 -7.77
CA VAL A 214 -8.08 13.41 -9.06
C VAL A 214 -9.10 13.99 -10.04
N LEU A 215 -10.21 14.58 -9.57
CA LEU A 215 -11.18 15.25 -10.44
C LEU A 215 -10.58 16.50 -11.10
N VAL A 216 -9.72 17.22 -10.36
CA VAL A 216 -8.98 18.36 -10.89
C VAL A 216 -8.03 17.87 -11.98
N GLU A 217 -7.26 16.82 -11.72
CA GLU A 217 -6.36 16.24 -12.72
C GLU A 217 -7.09 15.74 -13.98
N VAL A 218 -8.20 15.03 -13.81
CA VAL A 218 -9.02 14.55 -14.93
C VAL A 218 -9.56 15.73 -15.74
N SER A 219 -10.15 16.74 -15.09
CA SER A 219 -10.79 17.86 -15.79
C SER A 219 -9.83 18.88 -16.39
N GLU A 220 -8.65 19.09 -15.79
CA GLU A 220 -7.70 20.12 -16.19
C GLU A 220 -6.54 19.57 -17.04
N ASN A 221 -6.09 18.32 -16.83
CA ASN A 221 -4.93 17.73 -17.52
C ASN A 221 -5.30 16.85 -18.72
N GLY A 222 -6.38 17.19 -19.44
CA GLY A 222 -6.57 16.73 -20.82
C GLY A 222 -7.62 15.65 -21.06
N THR A 223 -8.34 15.16 -20.04
CA THR A 223 -9.59 14.46 -20.34
C THR A 223 -10.65 15.52 -20.66
N ARG A 224 -11.32 15.43 -21.80
CA ARG A 224 -12.37 16.39 -22.22
C ARG A 224 -13.64 16.27 -21.36
N LEU A 225 -13.55 15.78 -20.13
CA LEU A 225 -14.67 15.52 -19.24
C LEU A 225 -15.23 16.87 -18.73
N ARG A 226 -16.22 17.40 -19.46
CA ARG A 226 -16.94 18.60 -19.06
C ARG A 226 -18.01 18.25 -18.04
N LEU A 227 -17.71 18.45 -16.77
CA LEU A 227 -18.67 18.28 -15.68
C LEU A 227 -19.36 19.62 -15.39
N SER A 228 -20.69 19.60 -15.24
CA SER A 228 -21.41 20.74 -14.66
C SER A 228 -20.98 20.97 -13.21
N ALA A 229 -21.17 22.19 -12.69
CA ALA A 229 -20.81 22.53 -11.30
C ALA A 229 -21.49 21.59 -10.28
N ARG A 230 -22.74 21.17 -10.53
CA ARG A 230 -23.46 20.22 -9.67
C ARG A 230 -22.84 18.82 -9.71
N GLN A 231 -22.49 18.32 -10.89
CA GLN A 231 -21.85 17.00 -11.05
C GLN A 231 -20.47 16.98 -10.39
N ARG A 232 -19.66 18.02 -10.60
CA ARG A 232 -18.35 18.17 -9.96
C ARG A 232 -18.50 18.15 -8.44
N ARG A 233 -19.40 18.97 -7.88
CA ARG A 233 -19.63 19.03 -6.44
C ARG A 233 -20.11 17.69 -5.86
N ALA A 234 -21.00 16.99 -6.56
CA ALA A 234 -21.46 15.67 -6.13
C ALA A 234 -20.31 14.66 -6.10
N LEU A 235 -19.48 14.61 -7.16
CA LEU A 235 -18.32 13.71 -7.21
C LEU A 235 -17.27 14.05 -6.15
N GLU A 236 -17.01 15.33 -5.89
CA GLU A 236 -16.11 15.77 -4.82
C GLU A 236 -16.59 15.24 -3.46
N ILE A 237 -17.87 15.48 -3.13
CA ILE A 237 -18.47 15.01 -1.86
C ILE A 237 -18.44 13.49 -1.77
N THR A 238 -18.83 12.78 -2.83
CA THR A 238 -18.84 11.31 -2.84
C THR A 238 -17.44 10.75 -2.66
N THR A 239 -16.44 11.30 -3.35
CA THR A 239 -15.05 10.83 -3.26
C THR A 239 -14.49 11.03 -1.86
N ASP A 240 -14.66 12.22 -1.28
CA ASP A 240 -14.16 12.52 0.08
C ASP A 240 -14.92 11.72 1.15
N ALA A 241 -16.24 11.56 1.03
CA ALA A 241 -17.03 10.76 1.96
C ALA A 241 -16.60 9.29 1.95
N TYR A 242 -16.39 8.72 0.76
CA TYR A 242 -15.91 7.36 0.59
C TYR A 242 -14.52 7.17 1.23
N TYR A 243 -13.65 8.15 0.99
CA TYR A 243 -12.29 8.16 1.51
C TYR A 243 -12.25 8.22 3.04
N HIS A 244 -12.96 9.17 3.65
CA HIS A 244 -13.00 9.31 5.10
C HIS A 244 -13.67 8.12 5.78
N LEU A 245 -14.75 7.58 5.21
CA LEU A 245 -15.40 6.38 5.74
C LEU A 245 -14.45 5.17 5.70
N SER A 246 -13.73 4.98 4.60
CA SER A 246 -12.73 3.92 4.46
C SER A 246 -11.64 4.05 5.53
N TRP A 247 -11.17 5.27 5.81
CA TRP A 247 -10.20 5.52 6.87
C TRP A 247 -10.72 5.20 8.26
N ILE A 248 -11.92 5.68 8.60
CA ILE A 248 -12.55 5.42 9.90
C ILE A 248 -12.69 3.92 10.12
N LEU A 249 -13.13 3.19 9.09
CA LEU A 249 -13.25 1.73 9.14
C LEU A 249 -11.89 1.03 9.16
N ALA A 250 -10.84 1.60 8.55
CA ALA A 250 -9.51 1.02 8.57
C ALA A 250 -8.83 1.09 9.95
N LEU A 251 -9.20 2.02 10.84
CA LEU A 251 -8.61 2.12 12.18
C LEU A 251 -8.77 0.84 13.04
N PRO A 252 -10.00 0.31 13.26
CA PRO A 252 -10.16 -0.96 13.98
C PRO A 252 -9.55 -2.13 13.23
N GLY A 253 -9.59 -2.12 11.90
CA GLY A 253 -9.01 -3.17 11.06
C GLY A 253 -7.50 -3.23 11.20
N LEU A 254 -6.84 -2.08 11.33
CA LEU A 254 -5.41 -2.00 11.57
C LEU A 254 -5.09 -2.57 12.96
N ALA A 255 -5.89 -2.23 13.98
CA ALA A 255 -5.74 -2.83 15.30
C ALA A 255 -5.89 -4.37 15.25
N LEU A 256 -6.86 -4.89 14.48
CA LEU A 256 -7.06 -6.34 14.28
C LEU A 256 -5.91 -6.99 13.50
N LEU A 257 -5.35 -6.29 12.51
CA LEU A 257 -4.18 -6.76 11.75
C LEU A 257 -2.94 -6.87 12.64
N LEU A 258 -2.72 -5.89 13.52
CA LEU A 258 -1.58 -5.87 14.44
C LEU A 258 -1.80 -6.82 15.62
N ALA A 259 -3.04 -7.00 16.06
CA ALA A 259 -3.39 -7.93 17.12
C ALA A 259 -3.09 -9.38 16.71
N GLY A 260 -2.22 -10.05 17.48
CA GLY A 260 -1.97 -11.49 17.34
C GLY A 260 -1.16 -11.92 16.10
N TRP A 261 -0.67 -10.99 15.27
CA TRP A 261 0.09 -11.33 14.05
C TRP A 261 1.36 -12.17 14.33
N ARG A 262 2.02 -12.00 15.49
CA ARG A 262 3.19 -12.80 15.87
C ARG A 262 2.84 -14.20 16.38
N ARG A 263 1.60 -14.44 16.81
CA ARG A 263 1.18 -15.71 17.43
C ARG A 263 0.70 -16.74 16.41
N ASN A 264 0.20 -16.30 15.25
CA ASN A 264 -0.34 -17.18 14.23
C ASN A 264 0.62 -17.29 13.02
N ARG A 265 1.35 -18.41 12.90
CA ARG A 265 2.30 -18.64 11.79
C ARG A 265 1.63 -18.71 10.41
N ARG A 266 0.33 -19.02 10.35
CA ARG A 266 -0.42 -19.13 9.09
C ARG A 266 -0.82 -17.76 8.54
N THR A 267 -1.33 -16.87 9.39
CA THR A 267 -1.88 -15.57 8.97
C THR A 267 -0.94 -14.39 9.27
N GLY A 268 -0.05 -14.54 10.24
CA GLY A 268 0.92 -13.53 10.68
C GLY A 268 1.78 -12.96 9.56
N PRO A 269 2.42 -13.79 8.72
CA PRO A 269 3.21 -13.31 7.58
C PRO A 269 2.42 -12.44 6.60
N ARG A 270 1.18 -12.85 6.28
CA ARG A 270 0.28 -12.11 5.39
C ARG A 270 -0.09 -10.75 5.97
N ARG A 271 -0.46 -10.73 7.27
CA ARG A 271 -0.74 -9.49 8.00
C ARG A 271 0.48 -8.58 8.05
N ALA A 272 1.68 -9.14 8.20
CA ALA A 272 2.92 -8.38 8.23
C ALA A 272 3.20 -7.65 6.90
N ILE A 273 3.04 -8.33 5.77
CA ILE A 273 3.19 -7.71 4.44
C ILE A 273 2.22 -6.55 4.28
N ILE A 274 0.93 -6.76 4.58
CA ILE A 274 -0.11 -5.72 4.41
C ILE A 274 0.16 -4.54 5.35
N ALA A 275 0.41 -4.79 6.63
CA ALA A 275 0.62 -3.73 7.62
C ALA A 275 1.88 -2.91 7.32
N ILE A 276 3.01 -3.57 7.01
CA ILE A 276 4.26 -2.87 6.69
C ILE A 276 4.16 -2.11 5.36
N THR A 277 3.43 -2.63 4.38
CA THR A 277 3.17 -1.89 3.13
C THR A 277 2.35 -0.64 3.40
N LEU A 278 1.22 -0.77 4.11
CA LEU A 278 0.35 0.36 4.44
C LEU A 278 1.10 1.43 5.26
N LEU A 279 1.80 1.02 6.32
CA LEU A 279 2.56 1.93 7.18
C LEU A 279 3.79 2.51 6.48
N GLY A 280 4.43 1.73 5.60
CA GLY A 280 5.60 2.16 4.85
C GLY A 280 5.28 3.24 3.82
N LEU A 281 4.11 3.15 3.16
CA LEU A 281 3.65 4.19 2.25
C LEU A 281 3.35 5.52 2.98
N GLN A 282 3.15 5.49 4.31
CA GLN A 282 3.02 6.69 5.14
C GLN A 282 4.35 7.38 5.44
N VAL A 283 5.48 6.88 4.95
CA VAL A 283 6.79 7.56 5.12
C VAL A 283 6.91 8.75 4.16
N ILE A 284 6.02 8.88 3.17
CA ILE A 284 6.09 9.97 2.18
C ILE A 284 6.08 11.37 2.85
N PRO A 285 5.17 11.71 3.79
CA PRO A 285 5.21 13.00 4.50
C PRO A 285 6.48 13.29 5.30
N ILE A 286 7.25 12.25 5.67
CA ILE A 286 8.54 12.40 6.34
C ILE A 286 9.59 12.86 5.33
N THR A 287 9.55 12.31 4.11
CA THR A 287 10.60 12.51 3.12
C THR A 287 10.29 13.63 2.12
N SER A 288 9.01 13.92 1.90
CA SER A 288 8.50 14.78 0.83
C SER A 288 7.59 15.88 1.37
N TRP A 289 6.92 16.64 0.50
CA TRP A 289 5.88 17.61 0.85
C TRP A 289 4.50 16.94 0.99
N GLY A 290 3.56 17.66 1.60
CA GLY A 290 2.17 17.26 1.73
C GLY A 290 1.41 17.49 0.43
N ASN A 291 0.95 16.40 -0.18
CA ASN A 291 0.07 16.46 -1.34
C ASN A 291 -0.93 15.30 -1.30
N PRO A 292 -2.24 15.55 -1.48
CA PRO A 292 -3.26 14.51 -1.55
C PRO A 292 -2.93 13.36 -2.52
N ARG A 293 -2.22 13.65 -3.61
CA ARG A 293 -1.77 12.64 -4.57
C ARG A 293 -0.98 11.48 -3.94
N PHE A 294 -0.26 11.73 -2.84
CA PHE A 294 0.61 10.73 -2.22
C PHE A 294 -0.12 9.65 -1.41
N HIS A 295 -1.37 9.86 -0.97
CA HIS A 295 -2.11 8.79 -0.30
C HIS A 295 -2.76 7.81 -1.29
N ARG A 296 -2.88 8.15 -2.58
CA ARG A 296 -3.58 7.31 -3.57
C ARG A 296 -3.07 5.87 -3.63
N PRO A 297 -1.73 5.63 -3.59
CA PRO A 297 -1.23 4.26 -3.55
C PRO A 297 -1.64 3.43 -2.33
N MET A 298 -2.07 4.10 -1.27
CA MET A 298 -2.50 3.44 -0.04
C MET A 298 -3.97 3.02 -0.06
N LEU A 299 -4.79 3.60 -0.94
CA LEU A 299 -6.24 3.40 -0.98
C LEU A 299 -6.64 1.92 -1.05
N PRO A 300 -6.00 1.07 -1.89
CA PRO A 300 -6.31 -0.36 -1.90
C PRO A 300 -6.04 -1.04 -0.55
N PHE A 301 -4.97 -0.65 0.14
CA PHE A 301 -4.60 -1.22 1.43
C PHE A 301 -5.56 -0.73 2.52
N ILE A 302 -5.92 0.56 2.54
CA ILE A 302 -6.93 1.11 3.45
C ILE A 302 -8.24 0.36 3.27
N ALA A 303 -8.67 0.13 2.03
CA ALA A 303 -9.89 -0.63 1.73
C ALA A 303 -9.81 -2.10 2.20
N ILE A 304 -8.67 -2.79 1.99
CA ILE A 304 -8.45 -4.15 2.52
C ILE A 304 -8.58 -4.16 4.05
N VAL A 305 -7.98 -3.18 4.73
CA VAL A 305 -8.04 -3.08 6.20
C VAL A 305 -9.44 -2.73 6.69
N ALA A 306 -10.13 -1.81 6.02
CA ALA A 306 -11.51 -1.44 6.32
C ALA A 306 -12.46 -2.64 6.18
N ALA A 307 -12.29 -3.42 5.12
CA ALA A 307 -13.10 -4.60 4.89
C ALA A 307 -12.85 -5.70 5.95
N ALA A 308 -11.64 -5.79 6.52
CA ALA A 308 -11.39 -6.66 7.67
C ALA A 308 -12.21 -6.26 8.91
N SER A 309 -12.42 -4.95 9.13
CA SER A 309 -13.29 -4.46 10.21
C SER A 309 -14.75 -4.82 9.97
N ILE A 310 -15.23 -4.65 8.72
CA ILE A 310 -16.59 -5.01 8.33
C ILE A 310 -16.81 -6.50 8.56
N ALA A 311 -15.91 -7.34 8.05
CA ALA A 311 -15.98 -8.80 8.23
C ALA A 311 -16.02 -9.18 9.71
N TRP A 312 -15.17 -8.58 10.55
CA TRP A 312 -15.18 -8.84 11.99
C TRP A 312 -16.50 -8.48 12.68
N VAL A 313 -17.15 -7.36 12.29
CA VAL A 313 -18.47 -6.99 12.82
C VAL A 313 -19.53 -7.98 12.37
N LEU A 314 -19.51 -8.37 11.10
CA LEU A 314 -20.49 -9.30 10.52
C LEU A 314 -20.38 -10.68 11.17
N ASP A 315 -19.16 -11.21 11.34
CA ASP A 315 -18.91 -12.49 12.01
C ASP A 315 -19.43 -12.51 13.46
N ARG A 316 -19.41 -11.37 14.16
CA ARG A 316 -19.95 -11.24 15.52
C ARG A 316 -21.48 -11.13 15.56
N ARG A 317 -22.08 -10.44 14.59
CA ARG A 317 -23.52 -10.24 14.53
C ARG A 317 -24.26 -11.44 13.98
N TRP A 318 -23.60 -12.22 13.15
CA TRP A 318 -24.11 -13.46 12.59
C TRP A 318 -23.11 -14.58 12.88
N PRO A 319 -22.99 -15.00 14.16
CA PRO A 319 -22.21 -16.19 14.47
C PRO A 319 -22.70 -17.30 13.55
N GLN A 320 -21.80 -17.91 12.79
CA GLN A 320 -22.10 -19.16 12.10
C GLN A 320 -22.72 -20.09 13.14
N PRO A 321 -23.89 -20.71 12.89
CA PRO A 321 -24.55 -21.55 13.87
C PRO A 321 -23.69 -22.80 14.12
N ALA A 322 -22.71 -22.65 15.00
CA ALA A 322 -21.82 -23.71 15.44
C ALA A 322 -22.58 -24.78 16.25
N GLU A 323 -23.79 -24.46 16.71
CA GLU A 323 -24.64 -25.35 17.49
C GLU A 323 -25.55 -26.24 16.63
N ALA A 324 -25.83 -25.90 15.37
CA ALA A 324 -26.63 -26.78 14.50
C ALA A 324 -25.86 -28.05 14.10
N ILE A 325 -24.54 -27.94 13.90
CA ILE A 325 -23.69 -29.07 13.49
C ILE A 325 -23.43 -30.05 14.65
N VAL A 326 -23.32 -29.55 15.88
CA VAL A 326 -23.16 -30.41 17.07
C VAL A 326 -24.49 -31.07 17.45
N ALA A 327 -25.61 -30.37 17.31
CA ALA A 327 -26.94 -30.94 17.54
C ALA A 327 -27.28 -32.04 16.50
N GLU A 328 -26.91 -31.85 15.24
CA GLU A 328 -27.13 -32.84 14.18
C GLU A 328 -26.23 -34.08 14.35
N HIS A 329 -24.97 -33.92 14.78
CA HIS A 329 -24.11 -35.05 15.12
C HIS A 329 -24.59 -35.82 16.36
N ALA A 330 -25.15 -35.12 17.36
CA ALA A 330 -25.73 -35.75 18.55
C ALA A 330 -27.01 -36.53 18.21
N LEU A 331 -27.89 -35.96 17.37
CA LEU A 331 -29.11 -36.64 16.89
C LEU A 331 -28.81 -37.86 16.01
N LEU A 332 -27.76 -37.80 15.19
CA LEU A 332 -27.33 -38.94 14.37
C LEU A 332 -26.65 -40.05 15.20
N SER A 333 -25.93 -39.70 16.28
CA SER A 333 -25.39 -40.71 17.20
C SER A 333 -26.48 -41.42 18.00
N ASP A 334 -27.57 -40.73 18.35
CA ASP A 334 -28.68 -41.30 19.13
C ASP A 334 -29.59 -42.22 18.27
N GLN A 335 -29.73 -41.91 16.97
CA GLN A 335 -30.44 -42.78 16.02
C GLN A 335 -29.66 -44.06 15.69
N SER A 336 -28.33 -44.06 15.79
CA SER A 336 -27.53 -45.28 15.60
C SER A 336 -27.55 -46.23 16.81
N ALA A 337 -27.87 -45.71 18.00
CA ALA A 337 -27.95 -46.52 19.22
C ALA A 337 -29.32 -47.22 19.40
N THR A 338 -30.35 -46.79 18.66
CA THR A 338 -31.72 -47.32 18.77
C THR A 338 -32.07 -48.35 17.69
N SER A 339 -31.18 -48.61 16.72
CA SER A 339 -31.36 -49.64 15.67
C SER A 339 -30.75 -51.00 15.99
N ASP A 340 -30.09 -51.16 17.15
CA ASP A 340 -29.41 -52.38 17.59
C ASP A 340 -30.15 -53.12 18.73
N LEU A 341 -31.42 -52.78 18.97
CA LEU A 341 -32.37 -53.47 19.86
C LEU A 341 -33.60 -53.91 19.05
#